data_AF-A0A1B1NBW2-F1
#
_entry.id   AF-A0A1B1NBW2-F1
#
_cell.length_a   1.000
_cell.length_b   1.000
_cell.length_c   1.000
_cell.angle_alpha   90.00
_cell.angle_beta   90.00
_cell.angle_gamma   90.00
#
_symmetry.space_group_name_H-M   'P 1'
#
loop_
_entity.id
_entity.type
_entity.pdbx_description
1 polymer ?
#
loop_
_entity_poly.entity_id
_entity_poly.type
_entity_poly.pdbx_seq_one_letter_code
_entity_poly.pdbx_strand_id
1 'polypeptide(L)'
;MLNPLRAAVYGGWLAGEVIRGALRIGADVVTPGLRMSPAIVELPLHCETDLEISTMASSITITPGTITVGIAPRTGHAPPTLYVHAIYGHDRDEVIAELRVMERHLLVMTRGRSGSDRAMEVEPS
;
A
#
# COMPACT_ATOMS: atom_id res chain seq x y z
N MET A 1 -20.90 -3.94 4.38
CA MET A 1 -21.13 -4.79 3.18
C MET A 1 -20.32 -4.19 2.05
N LEU A 2 -19.42 -4.96 1.44
CA LEU A 2 -18.53 -4.50 0.39
C LEU A 2 -19.36 -4.09 -0.85
N ASN A 3 -19.19 -2.87 -1.35
CA ASN A 3 -19.89 -2.45 -2.56
C ASN A 3 -19.13 -2.98 -3.79
N PRO A 4 -19.75 -3.84 -4.63
CA PRO A 4 -19.06 -4.46 -5.75
C PRO A 4 -18.54 -3.43 -6.76
N LEU A 5 -19.22 -2.29 -6.92
CA LEU A 5 -18.76 -1.22 -7.80
C LEU A 5 -17.46 -0.60 -7.29
N ARG A 6 -17.36 -0.34 -5.99
CA ARG A 6 -16.14 0.23 -5.39
C ARG A 6 -14.99 -0.76 -5.42
N ALA A 7 -15.26 -2.04 -5.22
CA ALA A 7 -14.28 -3.11 -5.37
C ALA A 7 -13.75 -3.19 -6.80
N ALA A 8 -14.62 -3.09 -7.81
CA ALA A 8 -14.21 -3.05 -9.21
C ALA A 8 -13.35 -1.83 -9.54
N VAL A 9 -13.71 -0.65 -9.01
CA VAL A 9 -12.91 0.59 -9.18
C VAL A 9 -11.53 0.42 -8.55
N TYR A 10 -11.45 -0.10 -7.33
CA TYR A 10 -10.16 -0.38 -6.67
C TYR A 10 -9.32 -1.38 -7.48
N GLY A 11 -9.93 -2.48 -7.93
CA GLY A 11 -9.25 -3.49 -8.75
C GLY A 11 -8.71 -2.92 -10.06
N GLY A 12 -9.48 -2.06 -10.74
CA GLY A 12 -9.02 -1.39 -11.95
C GLY A 12 -7.87 -0.42 -11.70
N TRP A 13 -7.93 0.34 -10.61
CA TRP A 13 -6.82 1.21 -10.19
C TRP A 13 -5.56 0.42 -9.85
N LEU A 14 -5.69 -0.67 -9.06
CA LEU A 14 -4.57 -1.53 -8.68
C LEU A 14 -3.93 -2.20 -9.90
N ALA A 15 -4.73 -2.65 -10.88
CA ALA A 15 -4.20 -3.18 -12.14
C ALA A 15 -3.33 -2.15 -12.88
N GLY A 16 -3.72 -0.87 -12.83
CA GLY A 16 -2.92 0.24 -13.36
C GLY A 16 -1.56 0.38 -12.65
N GLU A 17 -1.56 0.33 -11.31
CA GLU A 17 -0.32 0.36 -10.51
C GLU A 17 0.59 -0.83 -10.81
N VAL A 18 0.02 -2.03 -10.99
CA VAL A 18 0.78 -3.22 -11.36
C VAL A 18 1.46 -3.04 -12.72
N ILE A 19 0.73 -2.56 -13.72
CA ILE A 19 1.28 -2.33 -15.06
C ILE A 19 2.39 -1.25 -14.99
N ARG A 20 2.15 -0.15 -14.26
CA ARG A 20 3.13 0.93 -14.11
C ARG A 20 4.41 0.46 -13.42
N GLY A 21 4.29 -0.30 -12.34
CA GLY A 21 5.42 -0.89 -11.63
C GLY A 21 6.21 -1.85 -12.52
N ALA A 22 5.51 -2.73 -13.26
CA ALA A 22 6.15 -3.67 -14.18
C ALA A 22 6.92 -2.94 -15.30
N LEU A 23 6.36 -1.88 -15.87
CA LEU A 23 7.03 -1.06 -16.88
C LEU A 23 8.27 -0.34 -16.32
N ARG A 24 8.20 0.20 -15.09
CA ARG A 24 9.34 0.85 -14.41
C ARG A 24 10.48 -0.14 -14.21
N ILE A 25 10.18 -1.33 -13.68
CA ILE A 25 11.18 -2.39 -13.49
C ILE A 25 11.74 -2.85 -14.83
N GLY A 26 10.89 -3.08 -15.84
CA GLY A 26 11.32 -3.49 -17.16
C GLY A 26 12.28 -2.48 -17.81
N ALA A 27 11.98 -1.17 -17.69
CA ALA A 27 12.85 -0.10 -18.18
C ALA A 27 14.20 -0.06 -17.46
N ASP A 28 14.21 -0.28 -16.14
CA ASP A 28 15.45 -0.30 -15.35
C ASP A 28 16.32 -1.53 -15.65
N VAL A 29 15.73 -2.68 -16.00
CA VAL A 29 16.48 -3.88 -16.38
C VAL A 29 17.24 -3.69 -17.70
N VAL A 30 16.65 -2.95 -18.66
CA VAL A 30 17.28 -2.73 -19.98
C VAL A 30 18.26 -1.54 -19.99
N THR A 31 18.19 -0.65 -19.00
CA THR A 31 19.03 0.56 -18.95
C THR A 31 20.31 0.32 -18.15
N PRO A 32 21.50 0.70 -18.67
CA PRO A 32 22.74 0.64 -17.89
C PRO A 32 22.68 1.60 -16.68
N GLY A 33 22.95 1.07 -15.49
CA GLY A 33 22.94 1.80 -14.23
C GLY A 33 21.75 1.40 -13.34
N LEU A 34 21.97 0.47 -12.41
CA LEU A 34 20.95 0.08 -11.44
C LEU A 34 20.61 1.27 -10.53
N ARG A 35 19.38 1.77 -10.63
CA ARG A 35 18.80 2.80 -9.74
C ARG A 35 18.01 2.19 -8.57
N MET A 36 18.28 0.93 -8.25
CA MET A 36 17.62 0.23 -7.15
C MET A 36 18.30 0.62 -5.84
N SER A 37 17.49 0.97 -4.85
CA SER A 37 17.94 1.25 -3.48
C SER A 37 16.98 0.57 -2.53
N PRO A 38 17.21 -0.72 -2.24
CA PRO A 38 16.28 -1.49 -1.43
C PRO A 38 16.22 -0.97 0.00
N ALA A 39 15.02 -0.82 0.54
CA ALA A 39 14.79 -0.41 1.92
C ALA A 39 13.61 -1.18 2.52
N ILE A 40 13.58 -1.28 3.85
CA ILE A 40 12.40 -1.73 4.59
C ILE A 40 11.82 -0.51 5.29
N VAL A 41 10.54 -0.25 5.05
CA VAL A 41 9.80 0.84 5.68
C VAL A 41 8.71 0.28 6.58
N GLU A 42 8.52 0.96 7.70
CA GLU A 42 7.41 0.72 8.61
C GLU A 42 6.20 1.58 8.19
N LEU A 43 5.04 0.94 8.05
CA LEU A 43 3.77 1.57 7.69
C LEU A 43 2.69 1.24 8.75
N PRO A 44 2.52 2.09 9.77
CA PRO A 44 1.39 2.00 10.70
C PRO A 44 0.09 2.21 9.93
N LEU A 45 -0.90 1.32 10.05
CA LEU A 45 -2.12 1.36 9.23
C LEU A 45 -3.27 2.12 9.90
N HIS A 46 -4.06 2.81 9.08
CA HIS A 46 -5.42 3.27 9.40
C HIS A 46 -6.47 2.17 9.16
N CYS A 47 -6.09 1.07 8.51
CA CYS A 47 -6.91 -0.13 8.39
C CYS A 47 -7.16 -0.78 9.76
N GLU A 48 -8.41 -1.14 10.05
CA GLU A 48 -8.77 -1.69 11.37
C GLU A 48 -9.21 -3.14 11.33
N THR A 49 -9.77 -3.57 10.20
CA THR A 49 -10.33 -4.91 10.04
C THR A 49 -9.35 -5.87 9.36
N ASP A 50 -9.43 -7.16 9.68
CA ASP A 50 -8.59 -8.20 9.06
C ASP A 50 -8.70 -8.21 7.53
N LEU A 51 -9.89 -7.94 7.00
CA LEU A 51 -10.10 -7.82 5.55
C LEU A 51 -9.32 -6.65 4.95
N GLU A 52 -9.33 -5.48 5.60
CA GLU A 52 -8.59 -4.31 5.13
C GLU A 52 -7.08 -4.54 5.21
N ILE A 53 -6.60 -5.08 6.33
CA ILE A 53 -5.17 -5.33 6.56
C ILE A 53 -4.64 -6.38 5.57
N SER A 54 -5.36 -7.49 5.40
CA SER A 54 -4.98 -8.54 4.43
C SER A 54 -5.03 -8.04 2.99
N THR A 55 -6.07 -7.28 2.62
CA THR A 55 -6.17 -6.70 1.27
C THR A 55 -5.03 -5.72 1.02
N MET A 56 -4.64 -4.92 2.01
CA MET A 56 -3.49 -4.00 1.90
C MET A 56 -2.20 -4.78 1.67
N ALA A 57 -1.91 -5.77 2.52
CA ALA A 57 -0.71 -6.60 2.42
C ALA A 57 -0.61 -7.35 1.07
N SER A 58 -1.74 -7.88 0.58
CA SER A 58 -1.80 -8.52 -0.74
C SER A 58 -1.60 -7.53 -1.88
N SER A 59 -2.18 -6.32 -1.79
CA SER A 59 -2.06 -5.28 -2.82
C SER A 59 -0.61 -4.79 -2.94
N ILE A 60 0.06 -4.57 -1.81
CA ILE A 60 1.50 -4.23 -1.76
C ILE A 60 2.33 -5.34 -2.42
N THR A 61 2.07 -6.60 -2.08
CA THR A 61 2.83 -7.74 -2.60
C THR A 61 2.64 -7.95 -4.11
N ILE A 62 1.46 -7.64 -4.63
CA ILE A 62 1.16 -7.74 -6.07
C ILE A 62 1.77 -6.55 -6.86
N THR A 63 2.00 -5.41 -6.22
CA THR A 63 2.55 -4.22 -6.86
C THR A 63 4.05 -4.42 -7.13
N PRO A 64 4.49 -4.44 -8.40
CA PRO A 64 5.88 -4.71 -8.71
C PRO A 64 6.80 -3.66 -8.10
N GLY A 65 7.79 -4.12 -7.35
CA GLY A 65 8.78 -3.27 -6.68
C GLY A 65 8.57 -3.17 -5.17
N THR A 66 7.51 -3.76 -4.64
CA THR A 66 7.26 -3.86 -3.19
C THR A 66 6.87 -5.29 -2.78
N ILE A 67 7.12 -5.62 -1.51
CA ILE A 67 6.64 -6.86 -0.87
C ILE A 67 6.37 -6.63 0.61
N THR A 68 5.30 -7.23 1.13
CA THR A 68 5.04 -7.24 2.57
C THR A 68 5.95 -8.27 3.24
N VAL A 69 6.83 -7.82 4.14
CA VAL A 69 7.76 -8.67 4.90
C VAL A 69 7.08 -9.27 6.12
N GLY A 70 6.23 -8.48 6.78
CA GLY A 70 5.57 -8.91 8.00
C GLY A 70 4.50 -7.92 8.46
N ILE A 71 3.70 -8.38 9.41
CA ILE A 71 2.59 -7.63 10.01
C ILE A 71 2.78 -7.69 11.53
N ALA A 72 2.91 -6.53 12.16
CA ALA A 72 2.76 -6.43 13.60
C ALA A 72 1.26 -6.27 13.93
N PRO A 73 0.70 -7.11 14.84
CA PRO A 73 -0.69 -6.98 15.24
C PRO A 73 -0.92 -5.74 16.11
N ARG A 74 -2.17 -5.30 16.19
CA ARG A 74 -2.59 -4.24 17.13
C ARG A 74 -2.26 -4.66 18.56
N THR A 75 -1.62 -3.77 19.31
CA THR A 75 -1.29 -4.01 20.73
C THR A 75 -1.52 -2.75 21.57
N GLY A 76 -2.47 -2.79 22.49
CA GLY A 76 -2.82 -1.61 23.29
C GLY A 76 -3.31 -0.45 22.40
N HIS A 77 -2.53 0.64 22.38
CA HIS A 77 -2.75 1.85 21.57
C HIS A 77 -1.76 1.94 20.39
N ALA A 78 -1.18 0.80 19.96
CA ALA A 78 -0.36 0.74 18.76
C ALA A 78 -1.20 0.13 17.61
N PRO A 79 -1.27 0.78 16.44
CA PRO A 79 -2.00 0.28 15.29
C PRO A 79 -1.35 -1.00 14.74
N PRO A 80 -2.08 -1.79 13.95
CA PRO A 80 -1.47 -2.79 13.08
C PRO A 80 -0.46 -2.11 12.15
N THR A 81 0.71 -2.71 12.00
CA THR A 81 1.80 -2.10 11.22
C THR A 81 2.31 -3.09 10.19
N LEU A 82 2.44 -2.66 8.93
CA LEU A 82 3.10 -3.43 7.88
C LEU A 82 4.56 -3.05 7.76
N TYR A 83 5.41 -4.05 7.64
CA TYR A 83 6.79 -3.88 7.22
C TYR A 83 6.89 -4.18 5.73
N VAL A 84 7.21 -3.15 4.95
CA VAL A 84 7.22 -3.23 3.49
C VAL A 84 8.65 -3.13 3.00
N HIS A 85 9.09 -4.11 2.23
CA HIS A 85 10.34 -4.02 1.49
C HIS A 85 10.05 -3.40 0.13
N ALA A 86 10.73 -2.29 -0.19
CA ALA A 86 10.66 -1.62 -1.47
C ALA A 86 12.02 -1.66 -2.14
N ILE A 87 12.07 -2.00 -3.43
CA ILE A 87 13.33 -1.99 -4.20
C ILE A 87 13.75 -0.56 -4.62
N TYR A 88 12.81 0.39 -4.56
CA TYR A 88 12.98 1.82 -4.84
C TYR A 88 12.74 2.65 -3.56
N GLY A 89 13.63 2.53 -2.59
CA GLY A 89 13.54 3.19 -1.28
C GLY A 89 14.54 4.32 -1.07
N HIS A 90 14.90 5.07 -2.12
CA HIS A 90 15.82 6.21 -2.01
C HIS A 90 15.31 7.29 -1.07
N ASP A 91 14.00 7.50 -1.04
CA ASP A 91 13.31 8.38 -0.11
C ASP A 91 12.22 7.58 0.61
N ARG A 92 12.34 7.52 1.95
CA ARG A 92 11.38 6.80 2.79
C ARG A 92 9.99 7.45 2.74
N ASP A 93 9.94 8.78 2.72
CA ASP A 93 8.69 9.52 2.80
C ASP A 93 7.91 9.41 1.48
N GLU A 94 8.61 9.34 0.35
CA GLU A 94 8.00 9.03 -0.95
C GLU A 94 7.36 7.64 -0.96
N VAL A 95 8.06 6.60 -0.48
CA VAL A 95 7.50 5.24 -0.39
C VAL A 95 6.27 5.21 0.52
N ILE A 96 6.35 5.86 1.68
CA ILE A 96 5.22 5.95 2.60
C ILE A 96 4.05 6.69 1.94
N ALA A 97 4.29 7.78 1.22
CA ALA A 97 3.26 8.54 0.53
C ALA A 97 2.53 7.69 -0.53
N GLU A 98 3.27 6.91 -1.34
CA GLU A 98 2.68 5.98 -2.31
C GLU A 98 1.81 4.91 -1.62
N LEU A 99 2.31 4.32 -0.54
CA LEU A 99 1.56 3.35 0.27
C LEU A 99 0.31 3.97 0.91
N ARG A 100 0.36 5.23 1.34
CA ARG A 100 -0.80 5.97 1.87
C ARG A 100 -1.86 6.25 0.81
N VAL A 101 -1.46 6.48 -0.44
CA VAL A 101 -2.41 6.60 -1.55
C VAL A 101 -3.16 5.28 -1.77
N MET A 102 -2.44 4.15 -1.75
CA MET A 102 -3.04 2.82 -1.83
C MET A 102 -4.01 2.56 -0.68
N GLU A 103 -3.59 2.85 0.56
CA GLU A 103 -4.42 2.70 1.76
C GLU A 103 -5.71 3.53 1.65
N ARG A 104 -5.62 4.77 1.17
CA ARG A 104 -6.80 5.62 0.93
C ARG A 104 -7.75 4.98 -0.08
N HIS A 105 -7.26 4.49 -1.22
CA HIS A 105 -8.11 3.83 -2.22
C HIS A 105 -8.80 2.58 -1.66
N LEU A 106 -8.09 1.81 -0.84
CA LEU A 106 -8.63 0.66 -0.15
C LEU A 106 -9.73 1.05 0.85
N LEU A 107 -9.50 2.09 1.66
CA LEU A 107 -10.50 2.59 2.61
C LEU A 107 -11.73 3.20 1.90
N VAL A 108 -11.55 3.83 0.74
CA VAL A 108 -12.68 4.25 -0.10
C VAL A 108 -13.49 3.03 -0.56
N MET A 109 -12.82 1.92 -0.86
CA MET A 109 -13.47 0.68 -1.27
C MET A 109 -14.27 0.04 -0.12
N THR A 110 -13.70 -0.06 1.08
CA THR A 110 -14.34 -0.72 2.23
C THR A 110 -15.33 0.17 2.97
N ARG A 111 -15.02 1.45 3.16
CA ARG A 111 -15.78 2.42 3.99
C ARG A 111 -16.45 3.54 3.19
N GLY A 112 -16.03 3.78 1.94
CA GLY A 112 -16.48 4.92 1.13
C GLY A 112 -15.64 6.18 1.34
N ARG A 113 -15.85 7.21 0.50
CA ARG A 113 -15.04 8.45 0.52
C ARG A 113 -15.04 9.13 1.89
N SER A 114 -16.22 9.44 2.43
CA SER A 114 -16.32 10.06 3.76
C SER A 114 -15.71 9.21 4.88
N GLY A 115 -15.82 7.87 4.79
CA GLY A 115 -15.21 6.96 5.78
C GLY A 115 -13.69 6.92 5.67
N SER A 116 -13.15 6.96 4.45
CA SER A 116 -11.72 7.06 4.19
C SER A 116 -11.15 8.38 4.67
N ASP A 117 -11.80 9.51 4.34
CA ASP A 117 -11.31 10.83 4.71
C ASP A 117 -11.20 10.97 6.24
N ARG A 118 -12.23 10.52 6.98
CA ARG A 118 -12.22 10.49 8.45
C ARG A 118 -11.12 9.60 9.03
N ALA A 119 -10.84 8.46 8.41
CA ALA A 119 -9.79 7.56 8.88
C ALA A 119 -8.39 8.18 8.66
N MET A 120 -8.18 8.87 7.54
CA MET A 120 -6.90 9.48 7.18
C MET A 120 -6.61 10.81 7.91
N GLU A 121 -7.60 11.43 8.55
CA GLU A 121 -7.44 12.64 9.38
C GLU A 121 -6.87 12.34 10.77
N VAL A 122 -7.02 11.09 11.24
CA VAL A 122 -6.58 10.66 12.56
C VAL A 122 -5.25 9.95 12.41
N GLU A 123 -4.25 10.31 13.23
CA GLU A 123 -2.99 9.56 13.27
C GLU A 123 -3.27 8.07 13.60
N PRO A 124 -2.54 7.13 12.96
CA PRO A 124 -2.73 5.70 13.19
C PRO A 124 -2.67 5.35 14.69
N SER A 125 -3.76 4.78 15.21
CA SER A 125 -3.96 4.44 16.63
C SER A 125 -3.88 2.95 16.94
#